data_AF-A0A963DFV1-F1
#
_entry.id   AF-A0A963DFV1-F1
#
_cell.length_a   1.000
_cell.length_b   1.000
_cell.length_c   1.000
_cell.angle_alpha   90.00
_cell.angle_beta   90.00
_cell.angle_gamma   90.00
#
_symmetry.space_group_name_H-M   'P 1'
#
loop_
_entity.id
_entity.type
_entity.pdbx_description
1 polymer ?
#
loop_
_entity_poly.entity_id
_entity_poly.type
_entity_poly.pdbx_seq_one_letter_code
_entity_poly.pdbx_strand_id
1 'polypeptide(L)'
;PDGNASGVDLSALADRAVRDYAEFKDRAKAAGNLRVEPIPCINHPVFKGSAVNIDPREDFVRGKLRQAGVGNAFLDFYHHLVKGLYREGVTRNVFCVNIDAVLACMALKLVWGDLAAGTTDERRIADLVFTLFLYGRAVGVTAEIADHRDRGTDLDCRTPLSELEYVL
;
A
#
# COMPACT_ATOMS: atom_id res chain seq x y z
N PRO A 1 15.11 -7.71 -17.96
CA PRO A 1 15.35 -6.32 -17.53
C PRO A 1 14.89 -6.14 -16.08
N ASP A 2 15.83 -6.11 -15.14
CA ASP A 2 15.66 -6.56 -13.73
C ASP A 2 14.88 -5.62 -12.80
N GLY A 3 14.17 -4.60 -13.30
CA GLY A 3 13.57 -3.58 -12.43
C GLY A 3 14.60 -2.89 -11.52
N ASN A 4 15.89 -2.99 -11.86
CA ASN A 4 16.97 -2.25 -11.24
C ASN A 4 17.02 -0.88 -11.91
N ALA A 5 16.89 0.17 -11.11
CA ALA A 5 16.88 1.58 -11.54
C ALA A 5 18.25 2.08 -12.03
N SER A 6 19.02 1.27 -12.76
CA SER A 6 20.30 1.70 -13.35
C SER A 6 20.01 2.81 -14.36
N GLY A 7 20.12 4.07 -13.91
CA GLY A 7 19.92 5.28 -14.71
C GLY A 7 18.68 6.13 -14.39
N VAL A 8 17.79 5.72 -13.45
CA VAL A 8 16.60 6.52 -13.09
C VAL A 8 16.77 7.15 -11.71
N ASP A 9 16.69 8.48 -11.64
CA ASP A 9 16.62 9.21 -10.36
C ASP A 9 15.21 9.09 -9.75
N LEU A 10 15.04 8.10 -8.88
CA LEU A 10 13.78 7.84 -8.19
C LEU A 10 13.38 8.99 -7.25
N SER A 11 14.36 9.73 -6.71
CA SER A 11 14.06 10.89 -5.85
C SER A 11 13.46 12.01 -6.68
N ALA A 12 14.07 12.34 -7.84
CA ALA A 12 13.52 13.35 -8.73
C ALA A 12 12.15 12.98 -9.28
N LEU A 13 11.90 11.68 -9.54
CA LEU A 13 10.58 11.19 -9.94
C LEU A 13 9.55 11.35 -8.82
N ALA A 14 9.90 10.99 -7.59
CA ALA A 14 9.04 11.17 -6.43
C ALA A 14 8.75 12.66 -6.17
N ASP A 15 9.76 13.52 -6.27
CA ASP A 15 9.58 14.97 -6.07
C ASP A 15 8.63 15.59 -7.09
N ARG A 16 8.63 15.11 -8.34
CA ARG A 16 7.62 15.49 -9.34
C ARG A 16 6.22 15.04 -8.91
N ALA A 17 6.05 13.75 -8.56
CA ALA A 17 4.77 13.21 -8.13
C ALA A 17 4.20 13.93 -6.89
N VAL A 18 5.07 14.33 -5.95
CA VAL A 18 4.67 15.12 -4.77
C VAL A 18 4.11 16.47 -5.17
N ARG A 19 4.79 17.20 -6.07
CA ARG A 19 4.31 18.50 -6.55
C ARG A 19 2.97 18.37 -7.27
N ASP A 20 2.86 17.40 -8.17
CA ASP A 20 1.62 17.14 -8.92
C ASP A 20 0.45 16.85 -7.98
N TYR A 21 0.68 16.05 -6.94
CA TYR A 21 -0.34 15.73 -5.93
C TYR A 21 -0.67 16.91 -5.03
N ALA A 22 0.32 17.73 -4.65
CA ALA A 22 0.10 18.94 -3.87
C ALA A 22 -0.80 19.92 -4.62
N GLU A 23 -0.50 20.19 -5.89
CA GLU A 23 -1.33 21.03 -6.74
C GLU A 23 -2.73 20.47 -6.94
N PHE A 24 -2.84 19.15 -7.18
CA PHE A 24 -4.14 18.48 -7.27
C PHE A 24 -4.97 18.68 -6.00
N LYS A 25 -4.36 18.49 -4.83
CA LYS A 25 -5.00 18.65 -3.53
C LYS A 25 -5.45 20.10 -3.29
N ASP A 26 -4.65 21.08 -3.69
CA ASP A 26 -4.98 22.49 -3.53
C ASP A 26 -6.08 22.94 -4.49
N ARG A 27 -6.06 22.48 -5.75
CA ARG A 27 -7.16 22.68 -6.70
C ARG A 27 -8.47 22.08 -6.19
N ALA A 28 -8.43 20.85 -5.66
CA ALA A 28 -9.61 20.19 -5.11
C ALA A 28 -10.19 20.96 -3.90
N LYS A 29 -9.34 21.43 -2.98
CA LYS A 29 -9.77 22.27 -1.87
C LYS A 29 -10.37 23.59 -2.34
N ALA A 30 -9.75 24.26 -3.31
CA ALA A 30 -10.27 25.50 -3.88
C ALA A 30 -11.64 25.33 -4.55
N ALA A 31 -11.90 24.16 -5.12
CA ALA A 31 -13.19 23.76 -5.67
C ALA A 31 -14.23 23.31 -4.61
N GLY A 32 -13.90 23.40 -3.31
CA GLY A 32 -14.79 22.97 -2.23
C GLY A 32 -14.82 21.47 -1.98
N ASN A 33 -13.97 20.67 -2.64
CA ASN A 33 -13.85 19.25 -2.37
C ASN A 33 -12.93 19.01 -1.16
N LEU A 34 -13.55 18.72 -0.01
CA LEU A 34 -12.84 18.40 1.24
C LEU A 34 -12.36 16.94 1.31
N ARG A 35 -12.82 16.07 0.41
CA ARG A 35 -12.46 14.65 0.35
C ARG A 35 -11.60 14.37 -0.88
N VAL A 36 -10.37 14.88 -0.83
CA VAL A 36 -9.35 14.59 -1.84
C VAL A 36 -8.98 13.12 -1.78
N GLU A 37 -8.93 12.46 -2.94
CA GLU A 37 -8.55 11.06 -3.04
C GLU A 37 -7.15 10.83 -2.46
N PRO A 38 -6.99 9.87 -1.53
CA PRO A 38 -5.69 9.56 -0.97
C PRO A 38 -4.83 8.84 -2.00
N ILE A 39 -3.52 9.05 -1.94
CA ILE A 39 -2.58 8.20 -2.68
C ILE A 39 -2.75 6.76 -2.16
N PRO A 40 -2.94 5.77 -3.04
CA PRO A 40 -3.09 4.39 -2.63
C PRO A 40 -1.79 3.85 -2.02
N CYS A 41 -1.91 2.78 -1.23
CA CYS A 41 -0.78 2.03 -0.69
C CYS A 41 0.15 2.80 0.29
N ILE A 42 -0.23 4.01 0.71
CA ILE A 42 0.46 4.75 1.76
C ILE A 42 -0.46 4.97 2.96
N ASN A 43 0.15 5.13 4.13
CA ASN A 43 -0.50 5.24 5.43
C ASN A 43 -1.20 3.93 5.87
N HIS A 44 -1.53 3.85 7.17
CA HIS A 44 -2.25 2.70 7.73
C HIS A 44 -3.05 3.16 8.95
N PRO A 45 -4.30 2.69 9.18
CA PRO A 45 -5.12 3.13 10.32
C PRO A 45 -4.49 2.82 11.68
N VAL A 46 -3.77 1.70 11.79
CA VAL A 46 -3.18 1.22 13.06
C VAL A 46 -1.87 1.93 13.39
N PHE A 47 -1.03 2.25 12.40
CA PHE A 47 0.34 2.75 12.63
C PHE A 47 0.40 4.28 12.65
N LYS A 48 -0.63 4.95 13.17
CA LYS A 48 -0.73 6.41 13.22
C LYS A 48 -0.12 6.98 14.50
N GLY A 49 0.25 8.27 14.47
CA GLY A 49 0.62 9.05 15.65
C GLY A 49 2.11 9.28 15.88
N SER A 50 2.98 8.63 15.10
CA SER A 50 4.43 8.88 15.14
C SER A 50 4.86 9.89 14.09
N ALA A 51 6.01 10.55 14.32
CA ALA A 51 6.62 11.45 13.33
C ALA A 51 7.00 10.70 12.03
N VAL A 52 7.41 9.44 12.18
CA VAL A 52 7.63 8.50 11.08
C VAL A 52 6.81 7.24 11.38
N ASN A 53 5.85 6.95 10.51
CA ASN A 53 5.03 5.75 10.61
C ASN A 53 5.71 4.61 9.85
N ILE A 54 5.67 3.40 10.41
CA ILE A 54 6.25 2.19 9.81
C ILE A 54 5.20 1.07 9.87
N ASP A 55 5.00 0.37 8.75
CA ASP A 55 4.28 -0.91 8.75
C ASP A 55 5.31 -2.03 8.99
N PRO A 56 5.23 -2.77 10.11
CA PRO A 56 6.23 -3.78 10.46
C PRO A 56 6.30 -4.92 9.44
N ARG A 57 5.21 -5.18 8.70
CA ARG A 57 5.20 -6.21 7.65
C ARG A 57 6.00 -5.75 6.44
N GLU A 58 5.83 -4.49 6.04
CA GLU A 58 6.62 -3.89 4.96
C GLU A 58 8.10 -3.87 5.33
N ASP A 59 8.43 -3.39 6.54
CA ASP A 59 9.81 -3.30 6.99
C ASP A 59 10.49 -4.67 7.03
N PHE A 60 9.78 -5.71 7.49
CA PHE A 60 10.26 -7.08 7.47
C PHE A 60 10.57 -7.57 6.05
N VAL A 61 9.62 -7.43 5.11
CA VAL A 61 9.81 -7.89 3.72
C VAL A 61 10.95 -7.12 3.06
N ARG A 62 10.99 -5.79 3.21
CA ARG A 62 12.07 -4.95 2.68
C ARG A 62 13.42 -5.34 3.27
N GLY A 63 13.49 -5.64 4.57
CA GLY A 63 14.69 -6.15 5.22
C GLY A 63 15.18 -7.46 4.61
N LYS A 64 14.27 -8.41 4.32
CA LYS A 64 14.59 -9.67 3.65
C LYS A 64 15.08 -9.47 2.22
N LEU A 65 14.45 -8.59 1.46
CA LEU A 65 14.89 -8.25 0.10
C LEU A 65 16.31 -7.66 0.09
N ARG A 66 16.61 -6.75 1.03
CA ARG A 66 17.96 -6.17 1.20
C ARG A 66 19.00 -7.23 1.56
N GLN A 67 18.70 -8.13 2.49
CA GLN A 67 19.58 -9.24 2.87
C GLN A 67 19.88 -10.16 1.69
N ALA A 68 18.90 -10.36 0.80
CA ALA A 68 19.05 -11.15 -0.41
C ALA A 68 19.69 -10.39 -1.59
N GLY A 69 20.05 -9.10 -1.43
CA GLY A 69 20.57 -8.27 -2.51
C GLY A 69 19.55 -7.96 -3.61
N VAL A 70 18.26 -8.08 -3.33
CA VAL A 70 17.17 -7.86 -4.29
C VAL A 70 16.65 -6.42 -4.16
N GLY A 71 16.90 -5.59 -5.17
CA GLY A 71 16.34 -4.24 -5.27
C GLY A 71 14.92 -4.23 -5.86
N ASN A 72 14.11 -3.23 -5.52
CA ASN A 72 12.81 -3.00 -6.14
C ASN A 72 12.55 -1.50 -6.32
N ALA A 73 12.79 -1.00 -7.53
CA ALA A 73 12.67 0.42 -7.85
C ALA A 73 11.27 1.00 -7.59
N PHE A 74 10.21 0.19 -7.74
CA PHE A 74 8.83 0.63 -7.47
C PHE A 74 8.60 0.84 -5.97
N LEU A 75 9.08 -0.09 -5.15
CA LEU A 75 8.98 0.04 -3.69
C LEU A 75 9.87 1.18 -3.17
N ASP A 76 11.07 1.31 -3.72
CA ASP A 76 11.99 2.40 -3.38
C ASP A 76 11.39 3.77 -3.74
N PHE A 77 10.69 3.88 -4.88
CA PHE A 77 9.94 5.09 -5.25
C PHE A 77 8.90 5.46 -4.19
N TYR A 78 8.13 4.50 -3.65
CA TYR A 78 7.17 4.78 -2.57
C TYR A 78 7.83 5.34 -1.31
N HIS A 79 9.03 4.86 -0.97
CA HIS A 79 9.81 5.39 0.17
C HIS A 79 10.30 6.81 -0.08
N HIS A 80 10.67 7.17 -1.32
CA HIS A 80 10.96 8.55 -1.69
C HIS A 80 9.69 9.43 -1.64
N LEU A 81 8.57 8.91 -2.15
CA LEU A 81 7.28 9.60 -2.21
C LEU A 81 6.79 10.01 -0.81
N VAL A 82 6.73 9.09 0.15
CA VAL A 82 6.22 9.41 1.51
C VAL A 82 7.11 10.39 2.26
N LYS A 83 8.43 10.38 2.02
CA LYS A 83 9.36 11.37 2.58
C LYS A 83 9.18 12.74 1.92
N GLY A 84 9.01 12.76 0.60
CA GLY A 84 8.76 13.99 -0.16
C GLY A 84 7.44 14.64 0.23
N LEU A 85 6.36 13.87 0.37
CA LEU A 85 5.05 14.37 0.83
C LEU A 85 5.14 15.09 2.19
N TYR A 86 5.93 14.55 3.11
CA TYR A 86 6.17 15.19 4.40
C TYR A 86 7.04 16.45 4.26
N ARG A 87 8.13 16.38 3.50
CA ARG A 87 9.05 17.51 3.28
C ARG A 87 8.35 18.72 2.65
N GLU A 88 7.45 18.49 1.69
CA GLU A 88 6.65 19.55 1.04
C GLU A 88 5.42 19.96 1.87
N GLY A 89 5.23 19.43 3.08
CA GLY A 89 4.11 19.77 3.97
C GLY A 89 2.74 19.25 3.52
N VAL A 90 2.69 18.35 2.53
CA VAL A 90 1.44 17.76 2.02
C VAL A 90 0.82 16.82 3.06
N THR A 91 1.65 16.13 3.84
CA THR A 91 1.25 15.27 4.97
C THR A 91 1.87 15.78 6.28
N ARG A 92 1.20 15.51 7.41
CA ARG A 92 1.64 15.99 8.74
C ARG A 92 2.84 15.23 9.30
N ASN A 93 3.06 14.02 8.81
CA ASN A 93 4.10 13.09 9.23
C ASN A 93 4.51 12.24 8.04
N VAL A 94 5.62 11.50 8.17
CA VAL A 94 6.02 10.54 7.14
C VAL A 94 5.10 9.33 7.24
N PHE A 95 4.26 9.15 6.24
CA PHE A 95 3.37 7.99 6.17
C PHE A 95 4.17 6.70 5.94
N CYS A 96 3.67 5.59 6.49
CA CYS A 96 4.22 4.28 6.17
C CYS A 96 3.89 3.92 4.73
N VAL A 97 4.76 3.12 4.12
CA VAL A 97 4.40 2.33 2.94
C VAL A 97 3.71 1.08 3.47
N ASN A 98 2.48 0.79 3.02
CA ASN A 98 1.70 -0.30 3.56
C ASN A 98 2.00 -1.64 2.86
N ILE A 99 1.48 -2.75 3.41
CA ILE A 99 1.69 -4.08 2.83
C ILE A 99 1.10 -4.24 1.41
N ASP A 100 0.06 -3.48 1.06
CA ASP A 100 -0.53 -3.52 -0.29
C ASP A 100 0.46 -2.97 -1.32
N ALA A 101 1.23 -1.93 -0.96
CA ALA A 101 2.32 -1.39 -1.77
C ALA A 101 3.36 -2.47 -2.06
N VAL A 102 3.73 -3.26 -1.05
CA VAL A 102 4.71 -4.33 -1.18
C VAL A 102 4.21 -5.37 -2.17
N LEU A 103 2.97 -5.84 -1.99
CA LEU A 103 2.39 -6.84 -2.87
C LEU A 103 2.33 -6.35 -4.33
N ALA A 104 1.84 -5.13 -4.54
CA ALA A 104 1.75 -4.51 -5.86
C ALA A 104 3.13 -4.29 -6.50
N CYS A 105 4.09 -3.72 -5.76
CA CYS A 105 5.44 -3.44 -6.27
C CYS A 105 6.24 -4.72 -6.55
N MET A 106 6.06 -5.77 -5.76
CA MET A 106 6.70 -7.06 -6.02
C MET A 106 6.11 -7.74 -7.25
N ALA A 107 4.78 -7.79 -7.37
CA ALA A 107 4.13 -8.33 -8.56
C ALA A 107 4.55 -7.56 -9.81
N LEU A 108 4.54 -6.22 -9.75
CA LEU A 108 4.98 -5.37 -10.84
C LEU A 108 6.43 -5.63 -11.23
N LYS A 109 7.36 -5.78 -10.26
CA LYS A 109 8.74 -6.15 -10.55
C LYS A 109 8.85 -7.48 -11.32
N LEU A 110 8.06 -8.49 -10.95
CA LEU A 110 8.09 -9.81 -11.59
C LEU A 110 7.60 -9.75 -13.04
N VAL A 111 6.54 -8.99 -13.30
CA VAL A 111 5.88 -8.94 -14.63
C VAL A 111 6.28 -7.70 -15.46
N TRP A 112 7.20 -6.87 -14.95
CA TRP A 112 7.59 -5.62 -15.60
C TRP A 112 8.07 -5.82 -17.04
N GLY A 113 8.85 -6.89 -17.27
CA GLY A 113 9.34 -7.21 -18.61
C GLY A 113 8.20 -7.44 -19.60
N ASP A 114 7.17 -8.17 -19.20
CA ASP A 114 5.99 -8.46 -20.01
C ASP A 114 5.14 -7.21 -20.23
N LEU A 115 4.96 -6.39 -19.19
CA LEU A 115 4.23 -5.14 -19.30
C LEU A 115 4.94 -4.17 -20.27
N ALA A 116 6.25 -4.00 -20.11
CA ALA A 116 7.05 -3.12 -20.95
C ALA A 116 7.13 -3.60 -22.41
N ALA A 117 7.06 -4.91 -22.64
CA ALA A 117 7.00 -5.51 -23.97
C ALA A 117 5.58 -5.51 -24.57
N GLY A 118 4.55 -5.11 -23.81
CA GLY A 118 3.15 -5.14 -24.23
C GLY A 118 2.56 -6.55 -24.37
N THR A 119 3.19 -7.58 -23.78
CA THR A 119 2.70 -8.97 -23.81
C THR A 119 1.63 -9.24 -22.75
N THR A 120 1.52 -8.35 -21.77
CA THR A 120 0.42 -8.31 -20.79
C THR A 120 -0.14 -6.88 -20.67
N ASP A 121 -1.27 -6.74 -19.98
CA ASP A 121 -1.92 -5.46 -19.73
C ASP A 121 -2.09 -5.19 -18.22
N GLU A 122 -2.40 -3.95 -17.88
CA GLU A 122 -2.56 -3.50 -16.49
C GLU A 122 -3.66 -4.26 -15.75
N ARG A 123 -4.74 -4.66 -16.46
CA ARG A 123 -5.85 -5.41 -15.87
C ARG A 123 -5.39 -6.79 -15.40
N ARG A 124 -4.65 -7.51 -16.22
CA ARG A 124 -4.07 -8.82 -15.87
C ARG A 124 -3.13 -8.73 -14.68
N ILE A 125 -2.35 -7.65 -14.58
CA ILE A 125 -1.46 -7.41 -13.44
C ILE A 125 -2.28 -7.14 -12.17
N ALA A 126 -3.35 -6.34 -12.27
CA ALA A 126 -4.27 -6.13 -11.16
C ALA A 126 -4.89 -7.45 -10.68
N ASP A 127 -5.40 -8.27 -11.61
CA ASP A 127 -5.97 -9.59 -11.31
C ASP A 127 -4.94 -10.53 -10.63
N LEU A 128 -3.67 -10.49 -11.06
CA LEU A 128 -2.58 -11.24 -10.41
C LEU A 128 -2.38 -10.78 -8.96
N VAL A 129 -2.28 -9.48 -8.71
CA VAL A 129 -2.12 -8.91 -7.36
C VAL A 129 -3.29 -9.30 -6.46
N PHE A 130 -4.53 -9.19 -6.96
CA PHE A 130 -5.72 -9.60 -6.22
C PHE A 130 -5.74 -11.09 -5.94
N THR A 131 -5.31 -11.93 -6.87
CA THR A 131 -5.23 -13.38 -6.68
C THR A 131 -4.22 -13.74 -5.58
N LEU A 132 -3.05 -13.10 -5.58
CA LEU A 132 -2.04 -13.30 -4.52
C LEU A 132 -2.57 -12.88 -3.15
N PHE A 133 -3.27 -11.73 -3.08
CA PHE A 133 -3.91 -11.27 -1.85
C PHE A 133 -4.97 -12.27 -1.37
N LEU A 134 -5.82 -12.74 -2.28
CA LEU A 134 -6.88 -13.70 -1.98
C LEU A 134 -6.32 -14.99 -1.39
N TYR A 135 -5.26 -15.55 -1.98
CA TYR A 135 -4.63 -16.76 -1.44
C TYR A 135 -4.05 -16.55 -0.04
N GLY A 136 -3.32 -15.46 0.18
CA GLY A 136 -2.80 -15.15 1.51
C GLY A 136 -3.92 -14.98 2.55
N ARG A 137 -5.00 -14.29 2.17
CA ARG A 137 -6.15 -14.09 3.05
C ARG A 137 -6.91 -15.38 3.32
N ALA A 138 -7.10 -16.22 2.30
CA ALA A 138 -7.81 -17.50 2.42
C ALA A 138 -7.11 -18.42 3.43
N VAL A 139 -5.78 -18.49 3.40
CA VAL A 139 -5.02 -19.28 4.40
C VAL A 139 -5.30 -18.80 5.82
N GLY A 140 -5.26 -17.49 6.07
CA GLY A 140 -5.57 -16.93 7.38
C GLY A 140 -7.02 -17.23 7.80
N VAL A 141 -7.99 -17.03 6.91
CA VAL A 141 -9.39 -17.33 7.18
C VAL A 141 -9.61 -18.81 7.49
N THR A 142 -8.98 -19.72 6.74
CA THR A 142 -9.07 -21.16 7.01
C THR A 142 -8.45 -21.52 8.36
N ALA A 143 -7.33 -20.90 8.73
CA ALA A 143 -6.72 -21.09 10.04
C ALA A 143 -7.62 -20.60 11.17
N GLU A 144 -8.24 -19.42 11.03
CA GLU A 144 -9.22 -18.90 11.99
C GLU A 144 -10.44 -19.83 12.12
N ILE A 145 -10.97 -20.35 11.02
CA ILE A 145 -12.08 -21.32 11.04
C ILE A 145 -11.68 -22.59 11.83
N ALA A 146 -10.48 -23.11 11.59
CA ALA A 146 -9.99 -24.30 12.29
C ALA A 146 -9.81 -24.02 13.80
N ASP A 147 -9.21 -22.88 14.17
CA ASP A 147 -9.02 -22.49 15.56
C ASP A 147 -10.36 -22.36 16.31
N HIS A 148 -11.35 -21.74 15.70
CA HIS A 148 -12.68 -21.60 16.30
C HIS A 148 -13.42 -22.93 16.43
N ARG A 149 -13.25 -23.85 15.48
CA ARG A 149 -13.87 -25.19 15.56
C ARG A 149 -13.29 -26.05 16.67
N ASP A 150 -11.99 -25.94 16.92
CA ASP A 150 -11.28 -26.84 17.84
C ASP A 150 -11.15 -26.25 19.25
N ARG A 151 -11.07 -24.92 19.36
CA ARG A 151 -10.75 -24.21 20.62
C ARG A 151 -11.65 -23.01 20.90
N GLY A 152 -12.46 -22.60 19.92
CA GLY A 152 -13.36 -21.45 20.07
C GLY A 152 -14.54 -21.76 20.98
N THR A 153 -15.05 -20.71 21.61
CA THR A 153 -16.41 -20.71 22.17
C THR A 153 -17.39 -20.23 21.10
N ASP A 154 -18.67 -20.62 21.21
CA ASP A 154 -19.72 -20.03 20.38
C ASP A 154 -19.65 -18.50 20.46
N LEU A 155 -19.37 -17.85 19.33
CA LEU A 155 -19.34 -16.40 19.21
C LEU A 155 -20.72 -15.90 18.81
N ASP A 156 -21.30 -15.04 19.65
CA ASP A 156 -22.43 -14.23 19.24
C ASP A 156 -21.94 -13.15 18.25
N CYS A 157 -22.06 -13.45 16.95
CA CYS A 157 -21.67 -12.52 15.89
C CYS A 157 -22.69 -11.39 15.64
N ARG A 158 -23.73 -11.25 16.48
CA ARG A 158 -24.69 -10.14 16.36
C ARG A 158 -24.03 -8.84 16.83
N THR A 159 -24.22 -7.76 16.08
CA THR A 159 -23.86 -6.41 16.55
C THR A 159 -24.74 -6.02 17.75
N PRO A 160 -24.17 -5.54 18.87
CA PRO A 160 -24.95 -5.09 20.02
C PRO A 160 -25.96 -4.00 19.64
N LEU A 161 -27.18 -4.06 20.20
CA LEU A 161 -28.21 -3.05 19.93
C LEU A 161 -27.74 -1.63 20.24
N SER A 162 -26.89 -1.45 21.26
CA SER A 162 -26.30 -0.16 21.63
C SER A 162 -25.37 0.44 20.56
N GLU A 163 -24.93 -0.36 19.58
CA GLU A 163 -24.10 0.08 18.45
C GLU A 163 -24.91 0.25 17.16
N LEU A 164 -26.23 0.02 17.20
CA LEU A 164 -27.12 0.19 16.06
C LEU A 164 -27.88 1.52 16.16
N GLU A 165 -27.95 2.24 15.05
CA GLU A 165 -28.80 3.42 14.89
C GLU A 165 -29.91 3.11 13.88
N TYR A 166 -31.16 3.43 14.25
CA TYR A 166 -32.30 3.28 13.35
C TYR A 166 -32.42 4.53 12.48
N VAL A 167 -32.23 4.37 11.17
CA VAL A 167 -32.35 5.45 10.19
C VAL A 167 -33.73 5.37 9.53
N LEU A 168 -34.57 6.38 9.76
CA LEU A 168 -35.90 6.55 9.15
C LEU A 168 -35.82 7.28 7.80
#